data_AF-A0A2V3JAK3-F1
#
_entry.id   AF-A0A2V3JAK3-F1
#
_cell.length_a   1.000
_cell.length_b   1.000
_cell.length_c   1.000
_cell.angle_alpha   90.00
_cell.angle_beta   90.00
_cell.angle_gamma   90.00
#
_symmetry.space_group_name_H-M   'P 1'
#
loop_
_entity.id
_entity.type
_entity.pdbx_description
1 polymer ?
#
loop_
_entity_poly.entity_id
_entity_poly.type
_entity_poly.pdbx_seq_one_letter_code
_entity_poly.pdbx_strand_id
1 'polypeptide(L)'
;MAAAEGEEKFPFEINPMYEGERVRKAGMFVELAGQSKPGFELVLFEPDPAKIKDGEVSLVGPDLEEMQEGGNYAYAMIYRVTGEQLEKDLEAVIERRNHEYQSYIQGYMHLNQRAEIWVRISKDAVRKGLKSLKQIGRATIQLFKSELPFIEKMAVEFVTDEAEVEKRLEEASRIYEARDAKARGLHDEDVDEFYQCTLCQSFAPTNVCVVSPDRFALCGAMSWFDSRAAARVDPEGPNAPIPKGECLDPVGGEYTGVNEAAVRLSSGEYDSIKLHSFFEKPHTSCGCFEVAGFYIPEVDGVGWVHRGSRVSDTPIGLPFSTIAGSVGGGKQVQGFLGIGIQYFYSSKFIQADGSWRRVVWMASDLKERVAEAIPAEMRDRIATEKDVKDVGELREFLQKVGHPVVEGVVRAVDGVRVTEGWAVEEEEEEEEEVEEAAKVEEGPVEVPQAQAAAQVPLASASAFVPPLAGAGAFGVAGGVAGSAPIKIILKDAEIKIGKIIVKRKEGK
;
A
#
# COMPACT_ATOMS: atom_id res chain seq x y z
N MET A 1 -2.08 18.66 26.97
CA MET A 1 -1.20 18.61 28.16
C MET A 1 -0.70 20.02 28.45
N ALA A 2 -0.60 20.42 29.71
CA ALA A 2 -0.03 21.70 30.09
C ALA A 2 1.50 21.61 29.96
N ALA A 3 2.10 22.49 29.17
CA ALA A 3 3.54 22.54 28.93
C ALA A 3 4.31 22.74 30.24
N ALA A 4 5.30 21.89 30.48
CA ALA A 4 6.28 22.08 31.55
C ALA A 4 7.24 23.24 31.19
N GLU A 5 7.64 24.02 32.18
CA GLU A 5 8.58 25.14 32.00
C GLU A 5 9.92 24.65 31.45
N GLY A 6 10.26 25.05 30.22
CA GLY A 6 11.53 24.73 29.56
C GLY A 6 11.43 24.23 28.11
N GLU A 7 10.23 23.99 27.59
CA GLU A 7 10.05 23.53 26.20
C GLU A 7 10.63 24.52 25.18
N GLU A 8 11.54 24.03 24.34
CA GLU A 8 12.05 24.76 23.17
C GLU A 8 10.85 25.14 22.29
N LYS A 9 10.68 26.44 22.05
CA LYS A 9 9.56 26.93 21.25
C LYS A 9 9.86 26.72 19.77
N PHE A 10 9.20 25.75 19.17
CA PHE A 10 9.23 25.53 17.73
C PHE A 10 8.28 26.50 17.00
N PRO A 11 8.61 26.90 15.74
CA PRO A 11 7.76 27.74 14.91
C PRO A 11 6.57 26.98 14.28
N PHE A 12 6.45 25.68 14.55
CA PHE A 12 5.44 24.79 14.02
C PHE A 12 4.73 24.07 15.17
N GLU A 13 3.54 23.55 14.87
CA GLU A 13 2.82 22.68 15.78
C GLU A 13 3.32 21.24 15.64
N ILE A 14 3.31 20.52 16.75
CA ILE A 14 3.58 19.09 16.81
C ILE A 14 2.31 18.42 17.30
N ASN A 15 1.67 17.61 16.45
CA ASN A 15 0.43 16.92 16.79
C ASN A 15 0.21 15.69 15.89
N PRO A 16 -0.24 14.55 16.44
CA PRO A 16 -0.60 13.37 15.65
C PRO A 16 -1.60 13.62 14.51
N MET A 17 -2.44 14.66 14.62
CA MET A 17 -3.38 15.07 13.56
C MET A 17 -2.67 15.42 12.23
N TYR A 18 -1.39 15.81 12.27
CA TYR A 18 -0.62 16.15 11.08
C TYR A 18 -0.01 14.94 10.36
N GLU A 19 -0.06 13.72 10.94
CA GLU A 19 0.57 12.52 10.36
C GLU A 19 0.12 12.25 8.90
N GLY A 20 -1.16 12.50 8.61
CA GLY A 20 -1.74 12.32 7.29
C GLY A 20 -1.54 13.50 6.33
N GLU A 21 -0.84 14.57 6.74
CA GLU A 21 -0.63 15.75 5.91
C GLU A 21 0.13 15.40 4.62
N ARG A 22 -0.33 15.95 3.50
CA ARG A 22 0.30 15.76 2.19
C ARG A 22 0.71 17.09 1.59
N VAL A 23 2.01 17.32 1.51
CA VAL A 23 2.59 18.50 0.85
C VAL A 23 2.66 18.24 -0.65
N ARG A 24 1.70 18.82 -1.39
CA ARG A 24 1.69 18.76 -2.86
C ARG A 24 2.70 19.75 -3.45
N LYS A 25 3.16 19.48 -4.68
CA LYS A 25 4.18 20.28 -5.39
C LYS A 25 3.92 21.80 -5.37
N ALA A 26 2.66 22.23 -5.48
CA ALA A 26 2.29 23.65 -5.45
C ALA A 26 2.55 24.33 -4.09
N GLY A 27 2.41 23.59 -2.98
CA GLY A 27 2.61 24.08 -1.61
C GLY A 27 3.96 23.73 -1.00
N MET A 28 4.84 23.09 -1.76
CA MET A 28 6.16 22.64 -1.33
C MET A 28 7.18 23.78 -1.37
N PHE A 29 7.96 23.94 -0.31
CA PHE A 29 9.17 24.76 -0.31
C PHE A 29 10.37 23.96 -0.81
N VAL A 30 10.66 22.80 -0.23
CA VAL A 30 11.72 21.90 -0.70
C VAL A 30 11.26 20.45 -0.72
N GLU A 31 11.84 19.70 -1.64
CA GLU A 31 11.84 18.24 -1.65
C GLU A 31 13.21 17.75 -1.16
N LEU A 32 13.21 16.75 -0.29
CA LEU A 32 14.39 16.12 0.27
C LEU A 32 14.33 14.63 -0.08
N ALA A 33 15.39 14.12 -0.70
CA ALA A 33 15.47 12.79 -1.30
C ALA A 33 14.36 12.55 -2.37
N GLY A 34 13.53 11.52 -2.19
CA GLY A 34 12.48 11.16 -3.13
C GLY A 34 13.02 10.54 -4.43
N GLN A 35 12.31 10.74 -5.54
CA GLN A 35 12.56 9.98 -6.78
C GLN A 35 13.81 10.43 -7.55
N SER A 36 14.26 11.67 -7.35
CA SER A 36 15.34 12.26 -8.16
C SER A 36 16.60 12.61 -7.40
N LYS A 37 16.62 12.46 -6.08
CA LYS A 37 17.81 12.69 -5.25
C LYS A 37 18.00 11.54 -4.25
N PRO A 38 19.25 11.16 -3.95
CA PRO A 38 19.52 10.09 -3.01
C PRO A 38 19.11 10.50 -1.60
N GLY A 39 18.69 9.51 -0.80
CA GLY A 39 18.48 9.74 0.62
C GLY A 39 18.31 8.46 1.40
N PHE A 40 18.49 8.57 2.72
CA PHE A 40 18.24 7.46 3.62
C PHE A 40 17.97 7.90 5.06
N GLU A 41 17.37 7.02 5.84
CA GLU A 41 17.30 7.16 7.30
C GLU A 41 17.88 5.95 8.00
N LEU A 42 18.68 6.18 9.04
CA LEU A 42 19.38 5.12 9.74
C LEU A 42 19.40 5.41 11.23
N VAL A 43 18.98 4.43 12.02
CA VAL A 43 19.23 4.41 13.47
C VAL A 43 20.38 3.46 13.77
N LEU A 44 21.30 3.92 14.61
CA LEU A 44 22.45 3.16 15.11
C LEU A 44 22.41 3.13 16.63
N PHE A 45 22.44 1.93 17.20
CA PHE A 45 22.67 1.73 18.62
C PHE A 45 24.16 1.90 18.93
N GLU A 46 24.48 2.84 19.82
CA GLU A 46 25.84 3.03 20.34
C GLU A 46 25.91 2.51 21.78
N PRO A 47 26.68 1.45 22.04
CA PRO A 47 26.79 0.87 23.38
C PRO A 47 27.60 1.72 24.36
N ASP A 48 28.39 2.69 23.89
CA ASP A 48 29.16 3.60 24.73
C ASP A 48 28.47 4.98 24.83
N PRO A 49 27.79 5.30 25.95
CA PRO A 49 27.10 6.57 26.13
C PRO A 49 28.02 7.79 26.09
N ALA A 50 29.34 7.63 26.22
CA ALA A 50 30.30 8.74 26.12
C ALA A 50 30.46 9.24 24.67
N LYS A 51 30.12 8.42 23.68
CA LYS A 51 30.16 8.80 22.26
C LYS A 51 28.90 9.52 21.77
N ILE A 52 27.86 9.59 22.59
CA ILE A 52 26.64 10.35 22.29
C ILE A 52 26.55 11.56 23.22
N LYS A 53 26.54 12.74 22.60
CA LYS A 53 26.14 13.98 23.26
C LYS A 53 24.63 14.13 23.13
N ASP A 54 23.93 13.95 24.25
CA ASP A 54 22.46 13.98 24.29
C ASP A 54 21.90 15.30 23.75
N GLY A 55 20.87 15.21 22.90
CA GLY A 55 20.21 16.34 22.27
C GLY A 55 21.00 17.01 21.14
N GLU A 56 22.15 16.46 20.75
CA GLU A 56 22.95 17.04 19.68
C GLU A 56 22.27 16.88 18.31
N VAL A 57 22.26 17.98 17.56
CA VAL A 57 21.76 18.03 16.19
C VAL A 57 22.80 18.68 15.30
N SER A 58 23.44 17.88 14.45
CA SER A 58 24.41 18.34 13.45
C SER A 58 23.80 18.34 12.04
N LEU A 59 24.42 19.11 11.15
CA LEU A 59 24.05 19.19 9.73
C LEU A 59 25.32 19.28 8.90
N VAL A 60 25.43 18.45 7.86
CA VAL A 60 26.49 18.47 6.86
C VAL A 60 25.88 18.80 5.50
N GLY A 61 26.21 19.96 4.94
CA GLY A 61 25.62 20.47 3.70
C GLY A 61 24.73 21.70 3.93
N PRO A 62 24.01 22.17 2.89
CA PRO A 62 23.16 23.35 2.97
C PRO A 62 22.00 23.15 3.96
N ASP A 63 21.74 24.15 4.80
CA ASP A 63 20.54 24.17 5.65
C ASP A 63 19.34 24.77 4.90
N LEU A 64 18.16 24.71 5.52
CA LEU A 64 16.90 25.13 4.91
C LEU A 64 16.88 26.61 4.46
N GLU A 65 17.51 27.52 5.19
CA GLU A 65 17.67 28.94 4.81
C GLU A 65 18.57 29.14 3.57
N GLU A 66 19.42 28.16 3.24
CA GLU A 66 20.31 28.19 2.07
C GLU A 66 19.68 27.49 0.85
N MET A 67 18.56 26.79 1.05
CA MET A 67 17.83 26.10 -0.02
C MET A 67 16.90 27.03 -0.79
N GLN A 68 16.70 26.71 -2.07
CA GLN A 68 15.82 27.45 -2.96
C GLN A 68 14.40 26.89 -2.91
N GLU A 69 13.41 27.78 -2.92
CA GLU A 69 12.00 27.39 -3.05
C GLU A 69 11.78 26.60 -4.36
N GLY A 70 11.13 25.45 -4.25
CA GLY A 70 10.94 24.48 -5.33
C GLY A 70 12.14 23.55 -5.58
N GLY A 71 13.24 23.70 -4.82
CA GLY A 71 14.45 22.89 -4.97
C GLY A 71 14.27 21.44 -4.51
N ASN A 72 15.12 20.56 -5.04
CA ASN A 72 15.24 19.17 -4.62
C ASN A 72 16.69 18.87 -4.21
N TYR A 73 16.88 18.32 -3.01
CA TYR A 73 18.18 18.08 -2.40
C TYR A 73 18.29 16.63 -1.90
N ALA A 74 19.52 16.10 -1.88
CA ALA A 74 19.80 14.85 -1.19
C ALA A 74 19.54 15.00 0.31
N TYR A 75 19.20 13.90 0.99
CA TYR A 75 18.90 13.96 2.41
C TYR A 75 19.16 12.65 3.14
N ALA A 76 19.99 12.70 4.18
CA ALA A 76 20.15 11.60 5.12
C ALA A 76 19.82 12.00 6.54
N MET A 77 19.25 11.08 7.30
CA MET A 77 18.95 11.23 8.71
C MET A 77 19.60 10.11 9.50
N ILE A 78 20.63 10.42 10.26
CA ILE A 78 21.40 9.42 11.01
C ILE A 78 21.21 9.69 12.49
N TYR A 79 20.45 8.81 13.15
CA TYR A 79 20.20 8.89 14.59
C TYR A 79 21.13 7.93 15.32
N ARG A 80 21.77 8.40 16.38
CA ARG A 80 22.53 7.56 17.32
C ARG A 80 21.80 7.54 18.64
N VAL A 81 21.56 6.34 19.15
CA VAL A 81 20.79 6.11 20.38
C VAL A 81 21.56 5.24 21.36
N THR A 82 21.37 5.50 22.65
CA THR A 82 21.88 4.66 23.73
C THR A 82 20.88 4.63 24.89
N GLY A 83 20.85 3.52 25.60
CA GLY A 83 20.06 3.30 26.82
C GLY A 83 20.26 1.89 27.32
N GLU A 84 20.05 1.65 28.61
CA GLU A 84 20.27 0.34 29.24
C GLU A 84 19.43 -0.79 28.61
N GLN A 85 18.22 -0.46 28.14
CA GLN A 85 17.32 -1.41 27.49
C GLN A 85 17.51 -1.52 25.98
N LEU A 86 18.43 -0.74 25.40
CA LEU A 86 18.65 -0.73 23.96
C LEU A 86 19.61 -1.83 23.50
N GLU A 87 19.26 -2.46 22.40
CA GLU A 87 20.08 -3.43 21.68
C GLU A 87 19.96 -3.21 20.18
N LYS A 88 20.87 -3.81 19.39
CA LYS A 88 20.89 -3.64 17.92
C LYS A 88 19.57 -4.03 17.25
N ASP A 89 18.84 -4.98 17.81
CA ASP A 89 17.56 -5.44 17.28
C ASP A 89 16.44 -4.40 17.41
N LEU A 90 16.65 -3.32 18.18
CA LEU A 90 15.71 -2.19 18.26
C LEU A 90 15.99 -1.07 17.27
N GLU A 91 17.09 -1.14 16.51
CA GLU A 91 17.43 -0.08 15.56
C GLU A 91 16.31 0.10 14.53
N ALA A 92 15.81 -0.98 13.91
CA ALA A 92 14.71 -0.91 12.94
C ALA A 92 13.38 -0.45 13.58
N VAL A 93 13.13 -0.83 14.84
CA VAL A 93 11.94 -0.42 15.60
C VAL A 93 11.93 1.10 15.79
N ILE A 94 13.06 1.65 16.24
CA ILE A 94 13.22 3.10 16.46
C ILE A 94 13.22 3.83 15.12
N GLU A 95 13.88 3.27 14.09
CA GLU A 95 13.95 3.84 12.75
C GLU A 95 12.56 3.98 12.14
N ARG A 96 11.67 3.01 12.34
CA ARG A 96 10.29 3.10 11.86
C ARG A 96 9.51 4.26 12.47
N ARG A 97 9.84 4.67 13.70
CA ARG A 97 9.17 5.80 14.36
C ARG A 97 9.56 7.16 13.77
N ASN A 98 10.64 7.26 12.99
CA ASN A 98 10.95 8.48 12.24
C ASN A 98 9.78 8.91 11.37
N HIS A 99 9.19 7.96 10.63
CA HIS A 99 8.03 8.21 9.76
C HIS A 99 6.85 8.82 10.54
N GLU A 100 6.60 8.34 11.75
CA GLU A 100 5.50 8.80 12.58
C GLU A 100 5.82 10.17 13.21
N TYR A 101 6.89 10.25 14.00
CA TYR A 101 7.22 11.44 14.79
C TYR A 101 7.55 12.65 13.92
N GLN A 102 8.22 12.46 12.77
CA GLN A 102 8.45 13.59 11.87
C GLN A 102 7.17 14.04 11.17
N SER A 103 6.25 13.12 10.87
CA SER A 103 4.97 13.47 10.26
C SER A 103 4.01 14.16 11.24
N TYR A 104 4.28 14.14 12.55
CA TYR A 104 3.54 14.95 13.52
C TYR A 104 3.89 16.44 13.44
N ILE A 105 4.99 16.80 12.78
CA ILE A 105 5.42 18.18 12.61
C ILE A 105 4.63 18.82 11.46
N GLN A 106 3.84 19.85 11.78
CA GLN A 106 3.00 20.54 10.81
C GLN A 106 3.82 21.04 9.61
N GLY A 107 3.40 20.66 8.40
CA GLY A 107 4.07 21.04 7.16
C GLY A 107 5.35 20.26 6.84
N TYR A 108 5.68 19.21 7.60
CA TYR A 108 6.75 18.25 7.30
C TYR A 108 6.13 16.90 6.94
N MET A 109 6.19 16.54 5.67
CA MET A 109 5.73 15.25 5.18
C MET A 109 6.92 14.31 5.09
N HIS A 110 6.88 13.17 5.79
CA HIS A 110 7.80 12.04 5.60
C HIS A 110 7.05 10.85 5.00
N LEU A 111 7.68 10.16 4.06
CA LEU A 111 7.14 8.96 3.42
C LEU A 111 8.23 7.90 3.30
N ASN A 112 7.77 6.66 3.15
CA ASN A 112 8.57 5.46 2.93
C ASN A 112 9.45 5.12 4.14
N GLN A 113 10.67 4.62 3.90
CA GLN A 113 11.57 4.07 4.90
C GLN A 113 12.98 3.87 4.32
N ARG A 114 13.99 3.71 5.19
CA ARG A 114 15.38 3.36 4.84
C ARG A 114 15.93 4.21 3.69
N ALA A 115 16.40 3.59 2.60
CA ALA A 115 16.99 4.24 1.43
C ALA A 115 15.98 4.87 0.47
N GLU A 116 14.68 4.80 0.77
CA GLU A 116 13.62 5.27 -0.13
C GLU A 116 12.83 6.44 0.46
N ILE A 117 13.33 7.05 1.54
CA ILE A 117 12.67 8.17 2.18
C ILE A 117 12.33 9.28 1.18
N TRP A 118 11.18 9.88 1.38
CA TRP A 118 10.74 11.02 0.59
C TRP A 118 10.12 12.06 1.49
N VAL A 119 10.82 13.19 1.61
CA VAL A 119 10.42 14.26 2.51
C VAL A 119 10.04 15.51 1.71
N ARG A 120 8.99 16.20 2.15
CA ARG A 120 8.65 17.53 1.67
C ARG A 120 8.37 18.47 2.83
N ILE A 121 8.89 19.68 2.72
CA ILE A 121 8.64 20.77 3.66
C ILE A 121 7.74 21.80 2.97
N SER A 122 6.66 22.23 3.63
CA SER A 122 5.70 23.18 3.07
C SER A 122 6.21 24.62 3.13
N LYS A 123 5.73 25.46 2.19
CA LYS A 123 5.95 26.91 2.23
C LYS A 123 5.40 27.53 3.51
N ASP A 124 4.33 26.96 4.05
CA ASP A 124 3.66 27.45 5.25
C ASP A 124 4.52 27.25 6.50
N ALA A 125 5.20 26.11 6.61
CA ALA A 125 6.15 25.86 7.69
C ALA A 125 7.28 26.90 7.70
N VAL A 126 7.85 27.19 6.52
CA VAL A 126 8.90 28.22 6.38
C VAL A 126 8.37 29.62 6.72
N ARG A 127 7.18 29.98 6.23
CA ARG A 127 6.53 31.27 6.55
C ARG A 127 6.24 31.43 8.05
N LYS A 128 5.95 30.34 8.76
CA LYS A 128 5.74 30.34 10.21
C LYS A 128 7.04 30.43 11.02
N GLY A 129 8.19 30.29 10.38
CA GLY A 129 9.51 30.51 10.99
C GLY A 129 10.40 29.27 11.05
N LEU A 130 10.05 28.17 10.38
CA LEU A 130 10.97 27.06 10.17
C LEU A 130 12.11 27.51 9.25
N LYS A 131 13.32 27.52 9.78
CA LYS A 131 14.53 28.09 9.15
C LYS A 131 15.68 27.10 9.04
N SER A 132 15.64 26.03 9.83
CA SER A 132 16.72 25.05 9.88
C SER A 132 16.16 23.65 10.06
N LEU A 133 16.76 22.68 9.37
CA LEU A 133 16.51 21.26 9.60
C LEU A 133 16.87 20.87 11.04
N LYS A 134 17.77 21.59 11.70
CA LYS A 134 18.09 21.34 13.10
C LYS A 134 16.90 21.54 14.04
N GLN A 135 15.96 22.42 13.69
CA GLN A 135 14.72 22.58 14.46
C GLN A 135 13.85 21.32 14.37
N ILE A 136 13.79 20.69 13.19
CA ILE A 136 13.13 19.39 13.00
C ILE A 136 13.83 18.33 13.86
N GLY A 137 15.16 18.24 13.79
CA GLY A 137 15.93 17.26 14.57
C GLY A 137 15.71 17.35 16.07
N ARG A 138 15.65 18.57 16.64
CA ARG A 138 15.36 18.76 18.07
C ARG A 138 13.94 18.37 18.43
N ALA A 139 12.96 18.75 17.61
CA ALA A 139 11.57 18.34 17.79
C ALA A 139 11.43 16.80 17.73
N THR A 140 12.11 16.16 16.79
CA THR A 140 12.12 14.71 16.64
C THR A 140 12.77 14.02 17.84
N ILE A 141 13.92 14.50 18.33
CA ILE A 141 14.55 13.98 19.56
C ILE A 141 13.60 14.13 20.77
N GLN A 142 12.92 15.28 20.91
CA GLN A 142 11.97 15.49 22.00
C GLN A 142 10.82 14.49 21.94
N LEU A 143 10.26 14.24 20.76
CA LEU A 143 9.22 13.21 20.56
C LEU A 143 9.73 11.82 20.91
N PHE A 144 10.90 11.44 20.39
CA PHE A 144 11.50 10.14 20.70
C PHE A 144 11.67 9.91 22.20
N LYS A 145 12.23 10.89 22.92
CA LYS A 145 12.46 10.75 24.36
C LYS A 145 11.16 10.81 25.19
N SER A 146 10.13 11.48 24.68
CA SER A 146 8.80 11.52 25.31
C SER A 146 8.08 10.19 25.19
N GLU A 147 8.06 9.62 23.98
CA GLU A 147 7.29 8.42 23.66
C GLU A 147 8.06 7.12 23.96
N LEU A 148 9.39 7.15 23.85
CA LEU A 148 10.28 6.01 24.09
C LEU A 148 11.27 6.36 25.22
N PRO A 149 10.82 6.42 26.50
CA PRO A 149 11.63 6.90 27.63
C PRO A 149 12.84 6.00 27.95
N PHE A 150 12.91 4.80 27.37
CA PHE A 150 14.09 3.93 27.44
C PHE A 150 15.27 4.41 26.59
N ILE A 151 15.08 5.44 25.74
CA ILE A 151 16.17 6.14 25.04
C ILE A 151 16.77 7.19 25.98
N GLU A 152 17.92 6.88 26.58
CA GLU A 152 18.59 7.76 27.54
C GLU A 152 19.27 8.94 26.85
N LYS A 153 20.02 8.66 25.77
CA LYS A 153 20.61 9.71 24.93
C LYS A 153 20.32 9.47 23.46
N MET A 154 20.05 10.57 22.77
CA MET A 154 19.88 10.58 21.33
C MET A 154 20.61 11.77 20.72
N ALA A 155 21.25 11.56 19.59
CA ALA A 155 21.78 12.60 18.72
C ALA A 155 21.36 12.32 17.29
N VAL A 156 21.19 13.36 16.49
CA VAL A 156 20.90 13.24 15.05
C VAL A 156 21.89 14.04 14.22
N GLU A 157 22.34 13.44 13.14
CA GLU A 157 23.10 14.09 12.09
C GLU A 157 22.26 14.08 10.81
N PHE A 158 21.93 15.27 10.32
CA PHE A 158 21.38 15.43 8.99
C PHE A 158 22.50 15.66 7.98
N VAL A 159 22.33 15.10 6.78
CA VAL A 159 23.26 15.31 5.66
C VAL A 159 22.45 15.73 4.45
N THR A 160 22.74 16.90 3.90
CA THR A 160 22.14 17.46 2.68
C THR A 160 23.16 17.68 1.57
N ASP A 161 24.45 17.50 1.87
CA ASP A 161 25.51 17.38 0.86
C ASP A 161 25.35 16.07 0.09
N GLU A 162 25.12 16.17 -1.22
CA GLU A 162 24.76 15.02 -2.06
C GLU A 162 25.86 13.97 -2.14
N ALA A 163 27.12 14.37 -2.23
CA ALA A 163 28.25 13.44 -2.30
C ALA A 163 28.41 12.65 -0.99
N GLU A 164 28.23 13.31 0.17
CA GLU A 164 28.25 12.64 1.46
C GLU A 164 27.03 11.73 1.67
N VAL A 165 25.84 12.09 1.16
CA VAL A 165 24.66 11.21 1.20
C VAL A 165 24.92 9.93 0.39
N GLU A 166 25.39 10.05 -0.86
CA GLU A 166 25.67 8.90 -1.72
C GLU A 166 26.69 7.93 -1.10
N LYS A 167 27.80 8.47 -0.59
CA LYS A 167 28.85 7.68 0.06
C LYS A 167 28.34 6.92 1.27
N ARG A 168 27.52 7.55 2.12
CA ARG A 168 27.01 6.92 3.36
C ARG A 168 25.85 5.97 3.08
N LEU A 169 25.10 6.19 2.02
CA LEU A 169 24.03 5.30 1.57
C LEU A 169 24.56 3.88 1.28
N GLU A 170 25.79 3.73 0.77
CA GLU A 170 26.42 2.42 0.56
C GLU A 170 26.61 1.62 1.87
N GLU A 171 26.97 2.30 2.97
CA GLU A 171 27.09 1.67 4.29
C GLU A 171 25.71 1.35 4.88
N ALA A 172 24.78 2.30 4.81
CA ALA A 172 23.40 2.10 5.25
C ALA A 172 22.75 0.90 4.54
N SER A 173 22.96 0.79 3.22
CA SER A 173 22.42 -0.31 2.39
C SER A 173 22.93 -1.68 2.83
N ARG A 174 24.21 -1.78 3.23
CA ARG A 174 24.78 -3.02 3.78
C ARG A 174 24.17 -3.38 5.14
N ILE A 175 23.86 -2.39 5.97
CA ILE A 175 23.17 -2.61 7.24
C ILE A 175 21.74 -3.10 7.00
N TYR A 176 21.01 -2.47 6.07
CA TYR A 176 19.65 -2.90 5.72
C TYR A 176 19.61 -4.34 5.20
N GLU A 177 20.51 -4.70 4.27
CA GLU A 177 20.57 -6.07 3.75
C GLU A 177 20.93 -7.09 4.85
N ALA A 178 21.81 -6.74 5.79
CA ALA A 178 22.13 -7.61 6.92
C ALA A 178 20.92 -7.82 7.84
N ARG A 179 20.09 -6.77 8.07
CA ARG A 179 18.84 -6.86 8.83
C ARG A 179 17.84 -7.76 8.11
N ASP A 180 17.66 -7.57 6.80
CA ASP A 180 16.70 -8.33 5.99
C ASP A 180 17.12 -9.80 5.86
N ALA A 181 18.41 -10.08 5.62
CA ALA A 181 18.94 -11.44 5.51
C ALA A 181 18.76 -12.25 6.80
N LYS A 182 18.87 -11.62 7.97
CA LYS A 182 18.61 -12.28 9.28
C LYS A 182 17.19 -12.81 9.37
N ALA A 183 16.21 -12.10 8.79
CA ALA A 183 14.80 -12.48 8.86
C ALA A 183 14.40 -13.58 7.86
N ARG A 184 15.16 -13.79 6.78
CA ARG A 184 14.85 -14.82 5.76
C ARG A 184 15.00 -16.28 6.23
N GLY A 185 15.66 -16.50 7.37
CA GLY A 185 15.96 -17.86 7.88
C GLY A 185 14.95 -18.41 8.89
N LEU A 186 13.85 -17.71 9.14
CA LEU A 186 12.80 -18.11 10.08
C LEU A 186 11.48 -18.23 9.30
N HIS A 187 10.75 -19.32 9.51
CA HIS A 187 9.47 -19.57 8.86
C HIS A 187 8.32 -19.54 9.87
N ASP A 188 7.10 -19.37 9.37
CA ASP A 188 5.92 -19.31 10.23
C ASP A 188 5.74 -20.59 11.06
N GLU A 189 6.18 -21.74 10.54
CA GLU A 189 6.14 -23.04 11.23
C GLU A 189 7.07 -23.08 12.46
N ASP A 190 8.11 -22.24 12.49
CA ASP A 190 9.13 -22.22 13.55
C ASP A 190 8.70 -21.41 14.78
N VAL A 191 7.54 -20.75 14.72
CA VAL A 191 7.06 -19.84 15.78
C VAL A 191 5.64 -20.19 16.20
N ASP A 192 5.32 -19.89 17.46
CA ASP A 192 3.99 -20.07 18.06
C ASP A 192 3.15 -18.79 18.05
N GLU A 193 3.76 -17.66 17.70
CA GLU A 193 3.13 -16.35 17.71
C GLU A 193 3.57 -15.49 16.51
N PHE A 194 2.64 -14.68 16.04
CA PHE A 194 2.88 -13.58 15.11
C PHE A 194 2.74 -12.26 15.86
N TYR A 195 2.83 -11.15 15.14
CA TYR A 195 2.70 -9.84 15.75
C TYR A 195 1.73 -8.96 14.98
N GLN A 196 0.87 -8.24 15.70
CA GLN A 196 0.12 -7.14 15.11
C GLN A 196 1.01 -5.90 14.94
N CYS A 197 0.61 -4.99 14.06
CA CYS A 197 1.06 -3.61 14.06
C CYS A 197 -0.13 -2.68 13.80
N THR A 198 -0.42 -1.77 14.75
CA THR A 198 -1.55 -0.83 14.65
C THR A 198 -1.13 0.60 14.32
N LEU A 199 0.15 0.86 14.05
CA LEU A 199 0.69 2.22 13.82
C LEU A 199 -0.10 2.97 12.74
N CYS A 200 -0.47 2.30 11.65
CA CYS A 200 -1.18 2.91 10.53
C CYS A 200 -2.71 3.05 10.72
N GLN A 201 -3.25 2.64 11.87
CA GLN A 201 -4.70 2.76 12.12
C GLN A 201 -5.16 4.21 12.32
N SER A 202 -4.23 5.15 12.55
CA SER A 202 -4.51 6.59 12.58
C SER A 202 -5.16 7.11 11.28
N PHE A 203 -4.79 6.54 10.13
CA PHE A 203 -5.33 6.90 8.81
C PHE A 203 -6.02 5.75 8.07
N ALA A 204 -5.86 4.51 8.52
CA ALA A 204 -6.59 3.35 8.00
C ALA A 204 -7.19 2.53 9.16
N PRO A 205 -8.31 2.98 9.76
CA PRO A 205 -8.80 2.46 11.05
C PRO A 205 -9.16 0.97 11.06
N THR A 206 -9.55 0.41 9.91
CA THR A 206 -9.89 -1.01 9.77
C THR A 206 -8.70 -1.87 9.33
N ASN A 207 -7.50 -1.28 9.19
CA ASN A 207 -6.32 -2.02 8.78
C ASN A 207 -5.87 -3.02 9.84
N VAL A 208 -5.66 -4.24 9.41
CA VAL A 208 -5.10 -5.34 10.17
C VAL A 208 -3.74 -5.65 9.55
N CYS A 209 -2.66 -5.32 10.26
CA CYS A 209 -1.30 -5.71 9.88
C CYS A 209 -0.82 -6.83 10.77
N VAL A 210 -0.67 -8.02 10.21
CA VAL A 210 -0.07 -9.20 10.84
C VAL A 210 1.30 -9.42 10.24
N VAL A 211 2.31 -9.43 11.10
CA VAL A 211 3.72 -9.65 10.75
C VAL A 211 4.09 -11.06 11.20
N SER A 212 4.48 -11.89 10.25
CA SER A 212 4.97 -13.25 10.47
C SER A 212 6.39 -13.39 9.90
N PRO A 213 7.13 -14.46 10.25
CA PRO A 213 8.44 -14.70 9.66
C PRO A 213 8.42 -14.73 8.11
N ASP A 214 7.42 -15.38 7.51
CA ASP A 214 7.27 -15.46 6.06
C ASP A 214 6.48 -14.28 5.44
N ARG A 215 6.02 -13.31 6.25
CA ARG A 215 5.32 -12.12 5.77
C ARG A 215 5.69 -10.88 6.60
N PHE A 216 6.65 -10.13 6.05
CA PHE A 216 7.02 -8.81 6.54
C PHE A 216 5.83 -7.86 6.55
N ALA A 217 5.91 -6.83 7.40
CA ALA A 217 4.98 -5.72 7.33
C ALA A 217 4.99 -5.11 5.92
N LEU A 218 3.82 -4.75 5.42
CA LEU A 218 3.66 -4.23 4.05
C LEU A 218 4.51 -2.98 3.77
N CYS A 219 4.89 -2.22 4.81
CA CYS A 219 5.75 -1.05 4.68
C CYS A 219 7.23 -1.38 4.41
N GLY A 220 7.62 -2.65 4.51
CA GLY A 220 9.02 -3.10 4.35
C GLY A 220 9.93 -2.84 5.55
N ALA A 221 9.47 -2.05 6.53
CA ALA A 221 10.32 -1.54 7.60
C ALA A 221 10.38 -2.44 8.85
N MET A 222 9.45 -3.39 9.01
CA MET A 222 9.34 -4.23 10.21
C MET A 222 9.25 -5.71 9.83
N SER A 223 10.20 -6.48 10.33
CA SER A 223 10.18 -7.94 10.32
C SER A 223 9.48 -8.51 11.57
N TRP A 224 9.34 -9.83 11.64
CA TRP A 224 8.88 -10.52 12.85
C TRP A 224 9.80 -10.26 14.05
N PHE A 225 11.12 -10.27 13.84
CA PHE A 225 12.09 -9.99 14.90
C PHE A 225 11.94 -8.57 15.45
N ASP A 226 11.75 -7.59 14.57
CA ASP A 226 11.56 -6.19 14.97
C ASP A 226 10.25 -6.03 15.74
N SER A 227 9.19 -6.69 15.30
CA SER A 227 7.87 -6.63 15.94
C SER A 227 7.89 -7.27 17.34
N ARG A 228 8.64 -8.38 17.50
CA ARG A 228 8.91 -8.99 18.80
C ARG A 228 9.71 -8.09 19.72
N ALA A 229 10.77 -7.48 19.21
CA ALA A 229 11.59 -6.55 19.98
C ALA A 229 10.77 -5.34 20.43
N ALA A 230 9.95 -4.79 19.52
CA ALA A 230 9.04 -3.68 19.81
C ALA A 230 8.04 -4.03 20.93
N ALA A 231 7.34 -5.16 20.82
CA ALA A 231 6.37 -5.61 21.81
C ALA A 231 6.99 -5.90 23.19
N ARG A 232 8.26 -6.32 23.23
CA ARG A 232 8.98 -6.57 24.49
C ARG A 232 9.32 -5.28 25.22
N VAL A 233 9.74 -4.25 24.49
CA VAL A 233 10.23 -2.99 25.07
C VAL A 233 9.10 -2.01 25.33
N ASP A 234 8.04 -2.05 24.51
CA ASP A 234 6.83 -1.25 24.66
C ASP A 234 5.58 -2.15 24.56
N PRO A 235 5.19 -2.84 25.65
CA PRO A 235 4.07 -3.78 25.64
C PRO A 235 2.69 -3.16 25.37
N GLU A 236 2.54 -1.86 25.65
CA GLU A 236 1.32 -1.08 25.37
C GLU A 236 1.40 -0.38 24.00
N GLY A 237 2.48 -0.62 23.26
CA GLY A 237 2.73 -0.05 21.95
C GLY A 237 1.87 -0.65 20.84
N PRO A 238 2.12 -0.23 19.58
CA PRO A 238 1.34 -0.67 18.43
C PRO A 238 1.62 -2.13 18.05
N ASN A 239 2.75 -2.68 18.50
CA ASN A 239 3.14 -4.06 18.28
C ASN A 239 2.79 -4.91 19.49
N ALA A 240 1.99 -5.95 19.27
CA ALA A 240 1.61 -6.90 20.32
C ALA A 240 1.60 -8.33 19.74
N PRO A 241 1.84 -9.36 20.57
CA PRO A 241 1.81 -10.73 20.11
C PRO A 241 0.39 -11.15 19.72
N ILE A 242 0.30 -11.96 18.67
CA ILE A 242 -0.87 -12.72 18.26
C ILE A 242 -0.49 -14.20 18.42
N PRO A 243 -0.95 -14.89 19.47
CA PRO A 243 -0.81 -16.34 19.53
C PRO A 243 -1.44 -16.95 18.27
N LYS A 244 -0.75 -17.87 17.59
CA LYS A 244 -1.25 -18.41 16.32
C LYS A 244 -2.60 -19.11 16.49
N GLY A 245 -2.76 -19.89 17.56
CA GLY A 245 -3.92 -20.75 17.74
C GLY A 245 -3.89 -21.94 16.77
N GLU A 246 -5.06 -22.41 16.35
CA GLU A 246 -5.19 -23.54 15.42
C GLU A 246 -4.91 -23.08 13.99
N CYS A 247 -4.12 -23.86 13.24
CA CYS A 247 -3.91 -23.65 11.81
C CYS A 247 -5.10 -24.24 11.04
N LEU A 248 -5.92 -23.38 10.42
CA LEU A 248 -7.10 -23.76 9.66
C LEU A 248 -6.78 -24.02 8.18
N ASP A 249 -5.85 -23.25 7.62
CA ASP A 249 -5.36 -23.39 6.25
C ASP A 249 -3.84 -23.16 6.22
N PRO A 250 -3.02 -24.23 6.14
CA PRO A 250 -1.57 -24.09 6.14
C PRO A 250 -1.02 -23.44 4.86
N VAL A 251 -1.76 -23.47 3.75
CA VAL A 251 -1.31 -22.92 2.47
C VAL A 251 -1.70 -21.45 2.34
N GLY A 252 -2.95 -21.13 2.68
CA GLY A 252 -3.42 -19.74 2.78
C GLY A 252 -2.88 -18.99 3.99
N GLY A 253 -2.32 -19.69 4.98
CA GLY A 253 -1.91 -19.10 6.25
C GLY A 253 -3.10 -18.55 7.05
N GLU A 254 -4.17 -19.34 7.19
CA GLU A 254 -5.31 -19.00 8.05
C GLU A 254 -5.13 -19.65 9.42
N TYR A 255 -5.19 -18.83 10.46
CA TYR A 255 -5.03 -19.26 11.84
C TYR A 255 -6.13 -18.66 12.71
N THR A 256 -6.62 -19.38 13.72
CA THR A 256 -7.70 -18.87 14.58
C THR A 256 -7.31 -17.57 15.29
N GLY A 257 -6.07 -17.47 15.78
CA GLY A 257 -5.59 -16.26 16.44
C GLY A 257 -5.44 -15.06 15.48
N VAL A 258 -5.11 -15.32 14.21
CA VAL A 258 -5.10 -14.30 13.16
C VAL A 258 -6.53 -13.82 12.85
N ASN A 259 -7.50 -14.72 12.83
CA ASN A 259 -8.90 -14.38 12.63
C ASN A 259 -9.47 -13.56 13.80
N GLU A 260 -9.15 -13.93 15.04
CA GLU A 260 -9.49 -13.14 16.23
C GLU A 260 -8.85 -11.75 16.19
N ALA A 261 -7.58 -11.66 15.77
CA ALA A 261 -6.91 -10.39 15.56
C ALA A 261 -7.57 -9.57 14.45
N ALA A 262 -8.04 -10.19 13.35
CA ALA A 262 -8.76 -9.50 12.29
C ALA A 262 -10.03 -8.81 12.84
N VAL A 263 -10.89 -9.56 13.53
CA VAL A 263 -12.11 -9.03 14.15
C VAL A 263 -11.78 -7.90 15.13
N ARG A 264 -10.82 -8.11 16.03
CA ARG A 264 -10.47 -7.14 17.07
C ARG A 264 -9.88 -5.85 16.48
N LEU A 265 -8.94 -5.97 15.55
CA LEU A 265 -8.20 -4.84 15.01
C LEU A 265 -8.99 -4.06 13.97
N SER A 266 -9.91 -4.70 13.25
CA SER A 266 -10.76 -4.05 12.26
C SER A 266 -12.09 -3.56 12.82
N SER A 267 -12.30 -3.62 14.15
CA SER A 267 -13.59 -3.33 14.80
C SER A 267 -14.76 -4.16 14.25
N GLY A 268 -14.51 -5.42 13.89
CA GLY A 268 -15.51 -6.36 13.37
C GLY A 268 -15.77 -6.29 11.87
N GLU A 269 -15.08 -5.41 11.13
CA GLU A 269 -15.22 -5.32 9.67
C GLU A 269 -14.81 -6.62 8.93
N TYR A 270 -13.78 -7.33 9.41
CA TYR A 270 -13.28 -8.57 8.83
C TYR A 270 -13.33 -9.70 9.86
N ASP A 271 -13.81 -10.87 9.43
CA ASP A 271 -13.90 -12.07 10.25
C ASP A 271 -12.60 -12.89 10.24
N SER A 272 -11.80 -12.76 9.18
CA SER A 272 -10.66 -13.63 8.93
C SER A 272 -9.70 -13.06 7.89
N ILE A 273 -8.44 -13.51 7.96
CA ILE A 273 -7.37 -13.13 7.02
C ILE A 273 -6.55 -14.37 6.68
N LYS A 274 -6.25 -14.53 5.39
CA LYS A 274 -5.26 -15.47 4.87
C LYS A 274 -3.95 -14.75 4.61
N LEU A 275 -2.92 -15.09 5.38
CA LEU A 275 -1.61 -14.45 5.30
C LEU A 275 -0.90 -14.66 3.96
N HIS A 276 -1.25 -15.68 3.18
CA HIS A 276 -0.54 -16.03 1.94
C HIS A 276 -1.45 -16.12 0.73
N SER A 277 -2.54 -15.34 0.75
CA SER A 277 -3.53 -15.25 -0.31
C SER A 277 -3.64 -13.82 -0.86
N PHE A 278 -3.82 -13.74 -2.18
CA PHE A 278 -4.10 -12.54 -2.95
C PHE A 278 -5.60 -12.39 -3.23
N PHE A 279 -6.33 -13.50 -3.38
CA PHE A 279 -7.74 -13.47 -3.76
C PHE A 279 -8.70 -13.76 -2.61
N GLU A 280 -8.47 -14.85 -1.87
CA GLU A 280 -9.35 -15.26 -0.79
C GLU A 280 -8.94 -14.59 0.53
N LYS A 281 -9.82 -13.76 1.11
CA LYS A 281 -9.61 -13.07 2.40
C LYS A 281 -8.21 -12.44 2.52
N PRO A 282 -7.79 -11.64 1.51
CA PRO A 282 -6.43 -11.12 1.46
C PRO A 282 -6.15 -10.28 2.70
N HIS A 283 -4.89 -10.25 3.11
CA HIS A 283 -4.43 -9.34 4.14
C HIS A 283 -4.71 -7.88 3.73
N THR A 284 -5.23 -7.06 4.65
CA THR A 284 -5.56 -5.66 4.36
C THR A 284 -4.32 -4.79 4.07
N SER A 285 -4.51 -3.63 3.47
CA SER A 285 -3.42 -2.67 3.21
C SER A 285 -3.77 -1.26 3.64
N CYS A 286 -2.91 -0.62 4.44
CA CYS A 286 -3.16 0.75 4.91
C CYS A 286 -2.88 1.78 3.80
N GLY A 287 -1.63 2.08 3.50
CA GLY A 287 -1.26 3.09 2.50
C GLY A 287 0.24 3.30 2.33
N CYS A 288 1.06 2.73 3.23
CA CYS A 288 2.52 2.80 3.18
C CYS A 288 3.18 1.56 2.55
N PHE A 289 2.43 0.71 1.85
CA PHE A 289 3.00 -0.44 1.15
C PHE A 289 4.07 -0.02 0.13
N GLU A 290 5.13 -0.81 0.02
CA GLU A 290 6.19 -0.57 -0.96
C GLU A 290 5.75 -0.98 -2.36
N VAL A 291 4.96 -2.05 -2.47
CA VAL A 291 4.54 -2.63 -3.76
C VAL A 291 3.04 -2.85 -3.78
N ALA A 292 2.44 -2.57 -4.92
CA ALA A 292 1.04 -2.85 -5.21
C ALA A 292 0.95 -3.96 -6.27
N GLY A 293 0.24 -5.02 -5.93
CA GLY A 293 -0.20 -6.04 -6.87
C GLY A 293 -1.61 -5.74 -7.37
N PHE A 294 -1.85 -6.05 -8.64
CA PHE A 294 -3.15 -5.89 -9.31
C PHE A 294 -3.46 -7.10 -10.18
N TYR A 295 -4.68 -7.58 -10.12
CA TYR A 295 -5.16 -8.68 -10.95
C TYR A 295 -5.51 -8.18 -12.36
N ILE A 296 -5.16 -9.00 -13.36
CA ILE A 296 -5.45 -8.79 -14.78
C ILE A 296 -6.35 -9.96 -15.22
N PRO A 297 -7.69 -9.79 -15.18
CA PRO A 297 -8.64 -10.87 -15.45
C PRO A 297 -8.46 -11.54 -16.81
N GLU A 298 -8.16 -10.75 -17.85
CA GLU A 298 -8.09 -11.20 -19.25
C GLU A 298 -6.97 -12.20 -19.53
N VAL A 299 -5.96 -12.24 -18.66
CA VAL A 299 -4.84 -13.20 -18.72
C VAL A 299 -4.76 -14.08 -17.48
N ASP A 300 -5.74 -13.96 -16.58
CA ASP A 300 -5.81 -14.68 -15.32
C ASP A 300 -4.48 -14.61 -14.54
N GLY A 301 -3.95 -13.39 -14.37
CA GLY A 301 -2.60 -13.17 -13.85
C GLY A 301 -2.48 -11.95 -12.94
N VAL A 302 -1.38 -11.85 -12.20
CA VAL A 302 -1.09 -10.71 -11.31
C VAL A 302 0.08 -9.89 -11.83
N GLY A 303 -0.12 -8.58 -11.91
CA GLY A 303 0.90 -7.58 -12.17
C GLY A 303 1.41 -6.93 -10.89
N TRP A 304 2.68 -6.50 -10.85
CA TRP A 304 3.27 -5.81 -9.69
C TRP A 304 4.01 -4.54 -10.07
N VAL A 305 3.77 -3.46 -9.31
CA VAL A 305 4.45 -2.18 -9.46
C VAL A 305 4.80 -1.60 -8.09
N HIS A 306 6.02 -1.09 -7.95
CA HIS A 306 6.48 -0.51 -6.69
C HIS A 306 6.29 1.00 -6.63
N ARG A 307 6.20 1.49 -5.41
CA ARG A 307 6.15 2.92 -5.10
C ARG A 307 7.46 3.58 -5.53
N GLY A 308 7.35 4.65 -6.31
CA GLY A 308 8.54 5.32 -6.83
C GLY A 308 9.10 4.71 -8.11
N SER A 309 8.45 3.69 -8.68
CA SER A 309 8.82 3.14 -9.98
C SER A 309 8.84 4.24 -11.04
N ARG A 310 9.82 4.12 -11.95
CA ARG A 310 9.97 4.99 -13.13
C ARG A 310 9.00 4.60 -14.24
N VAL A 311 8.34 3.46 -14.11
CA VAL A 311 7.34 2.94 -15.04
C VAL A 311 5.98 3.59 -14.72
N SER A 312 5.46 4.38 -15.65
CA SER A 312 4.12 4.98 -15.54
C SER A 312 3.02 4.13 -16.15
N ASP A 313 3.37 3.36 -17.18
CA ASP A 313 2.41 2.70 -18.06
C ASP A 313 2.41 1.21 -17.74
N THR A 314 1.42 0.78 -16.97
CA THR A 314 1.15 -0.64 -16.73
C THR A 314 0.30 -1.18 -17.90
N PRO A 315 0.28 -2.51 -18.13
CA PRO A 315 -0.55 -3.09 -19.20
C PRO A 315 -2.04 -2.80 -19.04
N ILE A 316 -2.50 -2.44 -17.84
CA ILE A 316 -3.89 -2.04 -17.56
C ILE A 316 -4.13 -0.52 -17.71
N GLY A 317 -3.13 0.24 -18.17
CA GLY A 317 -3.22 1.68 -18.40
C GLY A 317 -3.31 2.55 -17.13
N LEU A 318 -3.02 2.00 -15.95
CA LEU A 318 -3.10 2.71 -14.67
C LEU A 318 -1.71 2.89 -14.04
N PRO A 319 -1.32 4.11 -13.61
CA PRO A 319 -0.08 4.31 -12.87
C PRO A 319 -0.20 3.82 -11.42
N PHE A 320 0.94 3.64 -10.75
CA PHE A 320 1.01 3.23 -9.32
C PHE A 320 0.07 4.05 -8.44
N SER A 321 0.00 5.37 -8.59
CA SER A 321 -0.84 6.22 -7.75
C SER A 321 -2.33 5.88 -7.81
N THR A 322 -2.80 5.45 -8.99
CA THR A 322 -4.21 5.06 -9.18
C THR A 322 -4.45 3.67 -8.62
N ILE A 323 -3.54 2.71 -8.88
CA ILE A 323 -3.60 1.35 -8.33
C ILE A 323 -3.55 1.40 -6.79
N ALA A 324 -2.65 2.19 -6.22
CA ALA A 324 -2.52 2.37 -4.78
C ALA A 324 -3.80 2.89 -4.12
N GLY A 325 -4.60 3.69 -4.85
CA GLY A 325 -5.91 4.15 -4.40
C GLY A 325 -6.94 3.02 -4.24
N SER A 326 -6.79 1.94 -5.01
CA SER A 326 -7.62 0.73 -4.91
C SER A 326 -7.11 -0.26 -3.86
N VAL A 327 -5.80 -0.27 -3.59
CA VAL A 327 -5.17 -1.17 -2.61
C VAL A 327 -5.36 -0.69 -1.16
N GLY A 328 -5.22 0.61 -0.92
CA GLY A 328 -5.15 1.18 0.43
C GLY A 328 -6.49 1.33 1.15
N GLY A 329 -6.41 1.84 2.38
CA GLY A 329 -7.56 2.21 3.22
C GLY A 329 -7.93 1.18 4.29
N GLY A 330 -7.10 0.16 4.51
CA GLY A 330 -7.35 -0.89 5.48
C GLY A 330 -8.46 -1.82 5.05
N LYS A 331 -8.55 -2.11 3.75
CA LYS A 331 -9.61 -2.92 3.15
C LYS A 331 -9.12 -4.28 2.69
N GLN A 332 -9.98 -5.29 2.74
CA GLN A 332 -9.81 -6.51 1.94
C GLN A 332 -10.35 -6.23 0.54
N VAL A 333 -9.46 -6.15 -0.45
CA VAL A 333 -9.83 -5.87 -1.83
C VAL A 333 -9.39 -7.04 -2.68
N GLN A 334 -10.34 -7.84 -3.14
CA GLN A 334 -10.03 -8.93 -4.06
C GLN A 334 -9.48 -8.34 -5.35
N GLY A 335 -8.33 -8.86 -5.81
CA GLY A 335 -7.67 -8.38 -7.01
C GLY A 335 -6.63 -7.27 -6.76
N PHE A 336 -6.46 -6.79 -5.53
CA PHE A 336 -5.49 -5.74 -5.19
C PHE A 336 -4.82 -6.03 -3.84
N LEU A 337 -3.49 -6.01 -3.79
CA LEU A 337 -2.75 -6.30 -2.55
C LEU A 337 -1.52 -5.41 -2.40
N GLY A 338 -1.36 -4.81 -1.22
CA GLY A 338 -0.15 -4.09 -0.83
C GLY A 338 0.80 -4.98 -0.06
N ILE A 339 2.08 -5.00 -0.44
CA ILE A 339 3.12 -5.80 0.20
C ILE A 339 4.42 -5.02 0.36
N GLY A 340 5.29 -5.51 1.25
CA GLY A 340 6.69 -5.11 1.34
C GLY A 340 7.55 -5.95 0.41
N ILE A 341 8.69 -5.43 -0.02
CA ILE A 341 9.57 -6.06 -1.02
C ILE A 341 10.12 -7.39 -0.54
N GLN A 342 10.43 -7.52 0.75
CA GLN A 342 10.94 -8.76 1.31
C GLN A 342 9.96 -9.93 1.20
N TYR A 343 8.65 -9.68 0.99
CA TYR A 343 7.68 -10.76 0.79
C TYR A 343 7.91 -11.54 -0.52
N PHE A 344 8.55 -10.95 -1.54
CA PHE A 344 8.93 -11.69 -2.76
C PHE A 344 9.96 -12.80 -2.49
N TYR A 345 10.80 -12.63 -1.47
CA TYR A 345 11.82 -13.60 -1.07
C TYR A 345 11.25 -14.74 -0.21
N SER A 346 10.00 -14.63 0.23
CA SER A 346 9.33 -15.66 1.03
C SER A 346 8.91 -16.84 0.16
N SER A 347 9.14 -18.06 0.64
CA SER A 347 8.58 -19.28 0.03
C SER A 347 7.05 -19.32 0.08
N LYS A 348 6.44 -18.45 0.89
CA LYS A 348 4.98 -18.31 1.00
C LYS A 348 4.41 -17.13 0.21
N PHE A 349 5.21 -16.48 -0.64
CA PHE A 349 4.73 -15.41 -1.52
C PHE A 349 3.49 -15.85 -2.30
N ILE A 350 2.33 -15.25 -1.97
CA ILE A 350 0.98 -15.56 -2.49
C ILE A 350 0.78 -17.07 -2.76
N GLN A 351 1.22 -17.90 -1.80
CA GLN A 351 1.33 -19.34 -1.98
C GLN A 351 -0.01 -19.97 -2.36
N ALA A 352 -1.10 -19.50 -1.76
CA ALA A 352 -2.46 -19.97 -2.07
C ALA A 352 -2.80 -19.87 -3.55
N ASP A 353 -2.24 -18.87 -4.24
CA ASP A 353 -2.61 -18.49 -5.61
C ASP A 353 -1.57 -18.95 -6.66
N GLY A 354 -0.58 -19.74 -6.25
CA GLY A 354 0.43 -20.30 -7.15
C GLY A 354 1.76 -19.53 -7.22
N SER A 355 2.01 -18.60 -6.28
CA SER A 355 3.30 -17.91 -6.15
C SER A 355 3.76 -17.23 -7.45
N TRP A 356 5.05 -17.35 -7.79
CA TRP A 356 5.62 -16.77 -9.01
C TRP A 356 4.96 -17.21 -10.31
N ARG A 357 4.31 -18.39 -10.34
CA ARG A 357 3.59 -18.89 -11.54
C ARG A 357 2.33 -18.09 -11.86
N ARG A 358 1.87 -17.28 -10.90
CA ARG A 358 0.73 -16.36 -11.05
C ARG A 358 1.15 -14.96 -11.48
N VAL A 359 2.44 -14.65 -11.44
CA VAL A 359 2.98 -13.33 -11.78
C VAL A 359 3.20 -13.25 -13.29
N VAL A 360 2.43 -12.40 -13.97
CA VAL A 360 2.51 -12.26 -15.44
C VAL A 360 3.25 -11.01 -15.88
N TRP A 361 3.29 -9.98 -15.02
CA TRP A 361 3.91 -8.70 -15.33
C TRP A 361 4.54 -8.05 -14.10
N MET A 362 5.68 -7.39 -14.28
CA MET A 362 6.30 -6.56 -13.26
C MET A 362 6.92 -5.33 -13.89
N ALA A 363 6.87 -4.19 -13.20
CA ALA A 363 7.70 -3.04 -13.58
C ALA A 363 9.17 -3.47 -13.62
N SER A 364 9.92 -3.09 -14.67
CA SER A 364 11.27 -3.64 -14.89
C SER A 364 12.25 -3.30 -13.77
N ASP A 365 12.10 -2.12 -13.16
CA ASP A 365 12.89 -1.69 -11.99
C ASP A 365 12.59 -2.55 -10.75
N LEU A 366 11.33 -2.92 -10.52
CA LEU A 366 10.99 -3.91 -9.48
C LEU A 366 11.58 -5.28 -9.80
N LYS A 367 11.41 -5.76 -11.05
CA LYS A 367 11.90 -7.08 -11.48
C LYS A 367 13.41 -7.20 -11.30
N GLU A 368 14.17 -6.15 -11.60
CA GLU A 368 15.60 -6.06 -11.33
C GLU A 368 15.91 -6.10 -9.83
N ARG A 369 15.19 -5.32 -9.02
CA ARG A 369 15.40 -5.25 -7.57
C ARG A 369 15.15 -6.58 -6.84
N VAL A 370 14.24 -7.42 -7.33
CA VAL A 370 13.93 -8.73 -6.73
C VAL A 370 14.39 -9.90 -7.60
N ALA A 371 15.32 -9.68 -8.54
CA ALA A 371 15.76 -10.69 -9.50
C ALA A 371 16.25 -11.98 -8.84
N GLU A 372 16.87 -11.88 -7.66
CA GLU A 372 17.35 -13.02 -6.88
C GLU A 372 16.22 -13.89 -6.33
N ALA A 373 15.05 -13.30 -6.06
CA ALA A 373 13.88 -14.01 -5.56
C ALA A 373 13.11 -14.77 -6.66
N ILE A 374 13.28 -14.37 -7.94
CA ILE A 374 12.54 -14.95 -9.06
C ILE A 374 13.12 -16.34 -9.41
N PRO A 375 12.30 -17.42 -9.37
CA PRO A 375 12.71 -18.75 -9.80
C PRO A 375 13.20 -18.75 -11.25
N ALA A 376 14.26 -19.52 -11.53
CA ALA A 376 14.92 -19.51 -12.84
C ALA A 376 13.95 -19.78 -14.00
N GLU A 377 12.98 -20.66 -13.79
CA GLU A 377 11.95 -21.02 -14.78
C GLU A 377 10.95 -19.90 -15.09
N MET A 378 10.81 -18.91 -14.20
CA MET A 378 9.88 -17.79 -14.36
C MET A 378 10.55 -16.51 -14.85
N ARG A 379 11.88 -16.38 -14.74
CA ARG A 379 12.61 -15.13 -15.04
C ARG A 379 12.30 -14.56 -16.43
N ASP A 380 12.31 -15.41 -17.45
CA ASP A 380 12.07 -15.00 -18.84
C ASP A 380 10.59 -15.08 -19.24
N ARG A 381 9.71 -15.51 -18.33
CA ARG A 381 8.27 -15.66 -18.59
C ARG A 381 7.43 -14.50 -18.05
N ILE A 382 8.00 -13.67 -17.18
CA ILE A 382 7.32 -12.48 -16.62
C ILE A 382 7.58 -11.28 -17.53
N ALA A 383 6.54 -10.67 -18.09
CA ALA A 383 6.65 -9.48 -18.92
C ALA A 383 7.01 -8.23 -18.10
N THR A 384 7.52 -7.21 -18.79
CA THR A 384 7.73 -5.85 -18.28
C THR A 384 7.15 -4.82 -19.23
N GLU A 385 7.20 -3.53 -18.87
CA GLU A 385 6.82 -2.42 -19.76
C GLU A 385 7.66 -2.34 -21.05
N LYS A 386 8.80 -3.04 -21.09
CA LYS A 386 9.68 -3.11 -22.27
C LYS A 386 9.23 -4.16 -23.27
N ASP A 387 8.45 -5.15 -22.80
CA ASP A 387 7.99 -6.28 -23.58
C ASP A 387 6.59 -6.02 -24.16
N VAL A 388 5.72 -5.40 -23.36
CA VAL A 388 4.28 -5.24 -23.65
C VAL A 388 3.76 -3.89 -23.13
N LYS A 389 2.82 -3.30 -23.85
CA LYS A 389 2.21 -1.99 -23.53
C LYS A 389 0.77 -2.08 -23.04
N ASP A 390 0.07 -3.13 -23.43
CA ASP A 390 -1.33 -3.36 -23.08
C ASP A 390 -1.60 -4.84 -22.82
N VAL A 391 -2.84 -5.13 -22.41
CA VAL A 391 -3.29 -6.48 -22.08
C VAL A 391 -3.27 -7.43 -23.29
N GLY A 392 -3.48 -6.91 -24.51
CA GLY A 392 -3.45 -7.70 -25.74
C GLY A 392 -2.03 -8.19 -26.04
N GLU A 393 -1.06 -7.26 -26.06
CA GLU A 393 0.36 -7.61 -26.20
C GLU A 393 0.83 -8.54 -25.07
N LEU A 394 0.33 -8.35 -23.85
CA LEU A 394 0.59 -9.25 -22.72
C LEU A 394 0.08 -10.67 -22.98
N ARG A 395 -1.13 -10.83 -23.50
CA ARG A 395 -1.71 -12.14 -23.83
C ARG A 395 -0.84 -12.89 -24.83
N GLU A 396 -0.44 -12.24 -25.92
CA GLU A 396 0.44 -12.81 -26.95
C GLU A 396 1.82 -13.20 -26.38
N PHE A 397 2.41 -12.34 -25.55
CA PHE A 397 3.69 -12.61 -24.91
C PHE A 397 3.63 -13.88 -24.05
N LEU A 398 2.60 -14.00 -23.21
CA LEU A 398 2.44 -15.13 -22.28
C LEU A 398 2.24 -16.46 -23.01
N GLN A 399 1.49 -16.48 -24.12
CA GLN A 399 1.39 -17.65 -25.01
C GLN A 399 2.75 -18.03 -25.58
N LYS A 400 3.46 -17.06 -26.16
CA LYS A 400 4.75 -17.28 -26.81
C LYS A 400 5.81 -17.87 -25.87
N VAL A 401 5.82 -17.44 -24.61
CA VAL A 401 6.79 -17.93 -23.60
C VAL A 401 6.30 -19.15 -22.84
N GLY A 402 5.10 -19.67 -23.14
CA GLY A 402 4.49 -20.79 -22.42
C GLY A 402 4.32 -20.48 -20.93
N HIS A 403 3.76 -19.31 -20.60
CA HIS A 403 3.53 -18.93 -19.22
C HIS A 403 2.55 -19.91 -18.54
N PRO A 404 2.77 -20.33 -17.28
CA PRO A 404 1.89 -21.30 -16.60
C PRO A 404 0.40 -20.93 -16.54
N VAL A 405 0.06 -19.64 -16.57
CA VAL A 405 -1.34 -19.18 -16.59
C VAL A 405 -2.10 -19.62 -17.85
N VAL A 406 -1.41 -19.88 -18.96
CA VAL A 406 -2.03 -20.28 -20.23
C VAL A 406 -2.62 -21.68 -20.12
N GLU A 407 -1.89 -22.63 -19.52
CA GLU A 407 -2.32 -24.04 -19.38
C GLU A 407 -3.03 -24.34 -18.04
N GLY A 408 -3.03 -23.36 -17.13
CA GLY A 408 -3.54 -23.47 -15.78
C GLY A 408 -2.43 -23.55 -14.74
N VAL A 409 -2.53 -22.71 -13.72
CA VAL A 409 -1.52 -22.63 -12.66
C VAL A 409 -1.68 -23.81 -11.71
N VAL A 410 -0.62 -24.59 -11.57
CA VAL A 410 -0.51 -25.63 -10.54
C VAL A 410 0.37 -25.11 -9.41
N ARG A 411 -0.19 -25.10 -8.20
CA ARG A 411 0.49 -24.66 -6.99
C ARG A 411 1.56 -25.67 -6.59
N ALA A 412 2.79 -25.19 -6.39
CA ALA A 412 3.95 -26.05 -6.19
C ALA A 412 3.94 -26.82 -4.85
N VAL A 413 3.35 -26.25 -3.80
CA VAL A 413 3.41 -26.83 -2.44
C VAL A 413 2.60 -28.13 -2.30
N ASP A 414 1.55 -28.30 -3.09
CA ASP A 414 0.62 -29.45 -2.97
C ASP A 414 0.11 -30.01 -4.31
N GLY A 415 0.51 -29.42 -5.45
CA GLY A 415 0.12 -29.89 -6.78
C GLY A 415 -1.33 -29.58 -7.15
N VAL A 416 -2.03 -28.75 -6.37
CA VAL A 416 -3.41 -28.35 -6.67
C VAL A 416 -3.42 -27.41 -7.87
N ARG A 417 -4.25 -27.71 -8.86
CA ARG A 417 -4.58 -26.78 -9.95
C ARG A 417 -5.41 -25.65 -9.35
N VAL A 418 -4.86 -24.45 -9.29
CA VAL A 418 -5.53 -23.26 -8.76
C VAL A 418 -6.26 -22.47 -9.83
N THR A 419 -5.87 -22.64 -11.11
CA THR A 419 -6.63 -22.13 -12.26
C THR A 419 -6.68 -23.11 -13.43
N GLU A 420 -7.75 -22.99 -14.24
CA GLU A 420 -8.03 -23.93 -15.33
C GLU A 420 -7.15 -23.73 -16.57
N GLY A 421 -6.56 -22.54 -16.72
CA GLY A 421 -5.91 -22.12 -17.97
C GLY A 421 -6.87 -21.33 -18.84
N TRP A 422 -6.37 -20.81 -19.95
CA TRP A 422 -7.21 -20.10 -20.91
C TRP A 422 -7.99 -21.15 -21.72
N ALA A 423 -9.29 -20.91 -21.91
CA ALA A 423 -10.07 -21.71 -22.86
C ALA A 423 -9.62 -21.34 -24.28
N VAL A 424 -8.57 -21.98 -24.78
CA VAL A 424 -8.01 -21.69 -26.10
C VAL A 424 -8.96 -22.16 -27.22
N GLU A 425 -9.95 -23.03 -26.93
CA GLU A 425 -10.78 -23.66 -27.96
C GLU A 425 -12.11 -22.95 -28.30
N GLU A 426 -12.70 -22.08 -27.45
CA GLU A 426 -14.00 -21.47 -27.77
C GLU A 426 -13.90 -20.16 -28.59
N GLU A 427 -12.81 -19.40 -28.49
CA GLU A 427 -12.65 -18.14 -29.24
C GLU A 427 -12.24 -18.37 -30.72
N GLU A 428 -11.44 -19.40 -31.01
CA GLU A 428 -11.08 -19.75 -32.41
C GLU A 428 -12.27 -20.38 -33.16
N GLU A 429 -13.12 -21.18 -32.50
CA GLU A 429 -14.34 -21.73 -33.09
C GLU A 429 -15.42 -20.65 -33.29
N GLU A 430 -15.57 -19.69 -32.38
CA GLU A 430 -16.48 -18.55 -32.58
C GLU A 430 -15.98 -17.60 -33.70
N GLU A 431 -14.68 -17.35 -33.82
CA GLU A 431 -14.14 -16.55 -34.94
C GLU A 431 -14.26 -17.28 -36.30
N GLU A 432 -14.08 -18.60 -36.35
CA GLU A 432 -14.33 -19.39 -37.56
C GLU A 432 -15.84 -19.47 -37.90
N GLU A 433 -16.74 -19.63 -36.93
CA GLU A 433 -18.20 -19.62 -37.17
C GLU A 433 -18.70 -18.25 -37.61
N VAL A 434 -18.15 -17.14 -37.07
CA VAL A 434 -18.52 -15.78 -37.48
C VAL A 434 -17.95 -15.45 -38.87
N GLU A 435 -16.75 -15.92 -39.21
CA GLU A 435 -16.21 -15.80 -40.57
C GLU A 435 -16.97 -16.66 -41.60
N GLU A 436 -17.43 -17.86 -41.23
CA GLU A 436 -18.29 -18.68 -42.09
C GLU A 436 -19.67 -18.03 -42.27
N ALA A 437 -20.29 -17.52 -41.19
CA ALA A 437 -21.57 -16.84 -41.26
C ALA A 437 -21.53 -15.57 -42.12
N ALA A 438 -20.43 -14.79 -42.04
CA ALA A 438 -20.23 -13.60 -42.86
C ALA A 438 -20.04 -13.92 -44.35
N LYS A 439 -19.49 -15.09 -44.71
CA LYS A 439 -19.33 -15.53 -46.11
C LYS A 439 -20.66 -16.01 -46.74
N VAL A 440 -21.67 -16.33 -45.93
CA VAL A 440 -22.99 -16.82 -46.41
C VAL A 440 -23.99 -15.67 -46.67
N GLU A 441 -23.80 -14.50 -46.08
CA GLU A 441 -24.76 -13.37 -46.19
C GLU A 441 -24.51 -12.37 -47.36
N GLU A 442 -23.46 -12.53 -48.17
CA GLU A 442 -23.26 -11.66 -49.37
C GLU A 442 -24.12 -12.10 -50.57
N GLY A 443 -25.44 -11.91 -50.44
CA GLY A 443 -26.40 -11.85 -51.56
C GLY A 443 -26.93 -10.42 -51.74
N PRO A 444 -27.14 -9.91 -52.96
CA PRO A 444 -27.26 -8.47 -53.19
C PRO A 444 -28.60 -7.91 -52.71
N VAL A 445 -28.56 -6.90 -51.84
CA VAL A 445 -29.73 -6.14 -51.36
C VAL A 445 -29.96 -4.91 -52.24
N GLU A 446 -31.08 -4.87 -52.97
CA GLU A 446 -31.59 -3.66 -53.62
C GLU A 446 -32.21 -2.70 -52.59
N VAL A 447 -31.93 -1.40 -52.75
CA VAL A 447 -32.43 -0.33 -51.89
C VAL A 447 -33.59 0.41 -52.56
N PRO A 448 -34.79 0.46 -51.95
CA PRO A 448 -35.79 1.48 -52.31
C PRO A 448 -35.92 2.57 -51.23
N GLN A 449 -36.09 3.81 -51.72
CA GLN A 449 -36.18 5.06 -50.97
C GLN A 449 -37.43 5.17 -50.08
N ALA A 450 -37.27 5.92 -48.99
CA ALA A 450 -38.31 6.27 -48.04
C ALA A 450 -39.34 7.28 -48.59
N GLN A 451 -40.62 7.03 -48.33
CA GLN A 451 -41.69 8.03 -48.33
C GLN A 451 -42.50 7.95 -47.03
N ALA A 452 -43.02 9.12 -46.64
CA ALA A 452 -43.53 9.43 -45.32
C ALA A 452 -45.02 9.12 -45.10
N ALA A 453 -45.34 9.03 -43.79
CA ALA A 453 -46.56 9.48 -43.10
C ALA A 453 -47.70 8.49 -42.80
N ALA A 454 -48.20 8.69 -41.55
CA ALA A 454 -49.58 8.60 -41.06
C ALA A 454 -50.07 7.36 -40.26
N GLN A 455 -50.00 7.49 -38.93
CA GLN A 455 -51.13 7.66 -37.98
C GLN A 455 -52.10 6.49 -37.57
N VAL A 456 -52.27 6.39 -36.23
CA VAL A 456 -53.44 5.96 -35.36
C VAL A 456 -53.76 4.45 -35.17
N PRO A 457 -54.45 3.98 -34.07
CA PRO A 457 -54.23 4.12 -32.61
C PRO A 457 -54.30 2.79 -31.78
N LEU A 458 -54.10 2.95 -30.46
CA LEU A 458 -54.40 2.11 -29.28
C LEU A 458 -55.53 1.06 -29.39
N ALA A 459 -55.28 -0.11 -28.77
CA ALA A 459 -56.27 -0.87 -28.02
C ALA A 459 -55.65 -1.66 -26.85
N SER A 460 -56.46 -1.79 -25.81
CA SER A 460 -56.32 -2.31 -24.44
C SER A 460 -56.20 -3.83 -24.27
N ALA A 461 -55.63 -4.30 -23.15
CA ALA A 461 -56.23 -5.35 -22.28
C ALA A 461 -55.48 -5.55 -20.93
N SER A 462 -56.23 -5.33 -19.84
CA SER A 462 -56.37 -6.07 -18.56
C SER A 462 -55.64 -7.42 -18.41
N ALA A 463 -55.36 -8.02 -17.24
CA ALA A 463 -55.35 -7.75 -15.80
C ALA A 463 -55.01 -9.11 -15.13
N PHE A 464 -54.27 -9.18 -14.02
CA PHE A 464 -54.60 -9.99 -12.82
C PHE A 464 -53.47 -9.98 -11.78
N VAL A 465 -53.88 -9.92 -10.51
CA VAL A 465 -53.07 -10.02 -9.28
C VAL A 465 -53.77 -11.03 -8.37
N PRO A 466 -53.06 -11.78 -7.50
CA PRO A 466 -53.62 -12.29 -6.26
C PRO A 466 -52.95 -11.67 -5.01
N PRO A 467 -53.67 -11.46 -3.89
CA PRO A 467 -53.17 -10.78 -2.69
C PRO A 467 -53.00 -11.70 -1.49
N LEU A 468 -52.38 -11.20 -0.41
CA LEU A 468 -52.60 -11.43 1.04
C LEU A 468 -51.27 -11.14 1.76
N ALA A 469 -51.16 -10.61 2.98
CA ALA A 469 -51.96 -9.83 3.93
C ALA A 469 -51.06 -9.74 5.19
N GLY A 470 -51.14 -8.67 5.98
CA GLY A 470 -50.47 -8.66 7.29
C GLY A 470 -50.16 -7.27 7.81
N ALA A 471 -51.13 -6.67 8.48
CA ALA A 471 -51.05 -5.37 9.14
C ALA A 471 -50.33 -5.43 10.50
N GLY A 472 -49.83 -4.28 10.93
CA GLY A 472 -49.65 -3.96 12.34
C GLY A 472 -48.57 -2.90 12.58
N ALA A 473 -48.69 -1.91 13.46
CA ALA A 473 -49.67 -0.87 13.70
C ALA A 473 -49.01 0.17 14.64
N PHE A 474 -49.51 1.42 14.62
CA PHE A 474 -49.47 2.45 15.67
C PHE A 474 -48.17 3.19 16.05
N GLY A 475 -48.28 4.53 16.12
CA GLY A 475 -47.54 5.38 17.05
C GLY A 475 -47.20 6.78 16.56
N VAL A 476 -48.12 7.74 16.73
CA VAL A 476 -47.93 9.18 16.44
C VAL A 476 -47.36 9.90 17.68
N ALA A 477 -46.38 10.79 17.53
CA ALA A 477 -46.22 11.94 18.42
C ALA A 477 -45.45 13.08 17.72
N GLY A 478 -46.04 14.27 17.72
CA GLY A 478 -45.54 15.45 17.02
C GLY A 478 -44.41 16.19 17.75
N GLY A 479 -43.66 16.97 16.99
CA GLY A 479 -42.66 17.91 17.47
C GLY A 479 -42.02 18.66 16.30
N VAL A 480 -42.12 19.98 16.31
CA VAL A 480 -41.68 20.90 15.25
C VAL A 480 -40.18 21.17 15.38
N ALA A 481 -39.42 21.11 14.26
CA ALA A 481 -38.36 22.07 13.86
C ALA A 481 -37.27 21.44 12.97
N GLY A 482 -36.81 22.22 11.97
CA GLY A 482 -35.46 22.11 11.40
C GLY A 482 -35.39 21.50 10.00
N SER A 483 -35.14 22.35 9.01
CA SER A 483 -34.74 21.96 7.65
C SER A 483 -33.41 21.20 7.67
N ALA A 484 -33.45 19.87 7.70
CA ALA A 484 -32.32 19.00 7.41
C ALA A 484 -32.51 18.37 6.02
N PRO A 485 -31.45 18.20 5.21
CA PRO A 485 -31.56 17.52 3.92
C PRO A 485 -31.95 16.06 4.12
N ILE A 486 -33.01 15.64 3.45
CA ILE A 486 -33.53 14.27 3.51
C ILE A 486 -32.48 13.33 2.89
N LYS A 487 -31.95 12.40 3.68
CA LYS A 487 -31.12 11.30 3.20
C LYS A 487 -32.04 10.14 2.80
N ILE A 488 -32.13 9.87 1.49
CA ILE A 488 -32.84 8.71 0.96
C ILE A 488 -31.81 7.60 0.74
N ILE A 489 -32.02 6.44 1.36
CA ILE A 489 -31.22 5.23 1.14
C ILE A 489 -32.11 4.25 0.38
N LEU A 490 -31.74 3.91 -0.85
CA LEU A 490 -32.40 2.89 -1.65
C LEU A 490 -31.57 1.61 -1.54
N LYS A 491 -32.17 0.54 -1.01
CA LYS A 491 -31.62 -0.82 -1.10
C LYS A 491 -32.35 -1.55 -2.23
N ASP A 492 -31.60 -2.20 -3.11
CA ASP A 492 -32.10 -3.01 -4.23
C ASP A 492 -32.96 -2.27 -5.26
N ALA A 493 -32.63 -1.00 -5.55
CA ALA A 493 -33.34 -0.22 -6.57
C ALA A 493 -32.70 -0.36 -7.95
N GLU A 494 -33.49 -0.81 -8.93
CA GLU A 494 -33.14 -0.80 -10.35
C GLU A 494 -33.38 0.61 -10.92
N ILE A 495 -32.32 1.41 -11.12
CA ILE A 495 -32.44 2.77 -11.63
C ILE A 495 -32.27 2.77 -13.15
N LYS A 496 -33.34 3.11 -13.89
CA LYS A 496 -33.32 3.26 -15.35
C LYS A 496 -33.35 4.74 -15.73
N ILE A 497 -32.31 5.20 -16.44
CA ILE A 497 -32.21 6.59 -16.91
C ILE A 497 -32.67 6.65 -18.36
N GLY A 498 -33.84 7.24 -18.61
CA GLY A 498 -34.43 7.30 -19.96
C GLY A 498 -33.76 8.31 -20.91
N LYS A 499 -33.24 9.44 -20.41
CA LYS A 499 -32.60 10.47 -21.25
C LYS A 499 -31.70 11.38 -20.41
N ILE A 500 -30.47 11.60 -20.85
CA ILE A 500 -29.53 12.55 -20.24
C ILE A 500 -29.47 13.80 -21.12
N ILE A 501 -29.62 14.99 -20.53
CA ILE A 501 -29.45 16.28 -21.21
C ILE A 501 -28.32 17.04 -20.53
N VAL A 502 -27.21 17.20 -21.23
CA VAL A 502 -26.04 17.97 -20.76
C VAL A 502 -26.16 19.40 -21.29
N LYS A 503 -26.22 20.40 -20.40
CA LYS A 503 -26.14 21.81 -20.77
C LYS A 503 -24.79 22.39 -20.32
N ARG A 504 -24.10 23.04 -21.26
CA ARG A 504 -22.84 23.75 -21.01
C ARG A 504 -23.14 25.00 -20.17
N LYS A 505 -22.42 25.18 -19.07
CA LYS A 505 -22.56 26.35 -18.19
C LYS A 505 -21.85 27.54 -18.86
N GLU A 506 -22.59 28.54 -19.32
CA GLU A 506 -21.99 29.80 -19.78
C GLU A 506 -21.38 30.53 -18.58
N GLY A 507 -20.14 30.97 -18.76
CA GLY A 507 -19.29 31.53 -17.71
C GLY A 507 -19.79 32.86 -17.17
N LYS A 508 -19.46 33.10 -15.90
CA LYS A 508 -19.31 34.43 -15.32
C LYS A 508 -17.99 34.47 -14.57
#